data_AF-A0A1I8IYT9-F1
#
_entry.id   AF-A0A1I8IYT9-F1
#
_cell.length_a   1.000
_cell.length_b   1.000
_cell.length_c   1.000
_cell.angle_alpha   90.00
_cell.angle_beta   90.00
_cell.angle_gamma   90.00
#
_symmetry.space_group_name_H-M   'P 1'
#
loop_
_entity.id
_entity.type
_entity.pdbx_description
1 polymer ?
#
loop_
_entity_poly.entity_id
_entity_poly.type
_entity_poly.pdbx_seq_one_letter_code
_entity_poly.pdbx_strand_id
1 'polypeptide(L)'
;INTNVLENFLYKLEEGYSKWANPYHNLVHGADVAQTCHFIMSSSKLVDQDQDQEQDQDQDQDQDQDQDQDQDQEQDQDQDQDQEQDQYHLLRTYQNWLTDLEIFATIVAALVHDYEHTGTTNSFHVNTGSDLALLYNDKGVLENYHVSAVFRLLREEDYNILTGLSREEYK
;
A
#
# COMPACT_ATOMS: atom_id res chain seq x y z
N ILE A 1 -1.04 -7.73 -10.23
CA ILE A 1 -0.51 -6.81 -11.26
C ILE A 1 0.55 -7.56 -12.06
N ASN A 2 0.60 -7.42 -13.39
CA ASN A 2 1.68 -8.02 -14.21
C ASN A 2 2.99 -7.27 -13.94
N THR A 3 4.07 -7.99 -13.58
CA THR A 3 5.35 -7.39 -13.20
C THR A 3 5.97 -6.54 -14.30
N ASN A 4 5.92 -6.98 -15.56
CA ASN A 4 6.47 -6.21 -16.68
C ASN A 4 5.71 -4.89 -16.90
N VAL A 5 4.38 -4.91 -16.76
CA VAL A 5 3.54 -3.70 -16.86
C VAL A 5 3.83 -2.75 -15.71
N LEU A 6 4.02 -3.27 -14.50
CA LEU A 6 4.41 -2.47 -13.34
C LEU A 6 5.79 -1.82 -13.54
N GLU A 7 6.79 -2.58 -13.99
CA GLU A 7 8.12 -2.06 -14.28
C GLU A 7 8.06 -0.95 -15.35
N ASN A 8 7.38 -1.20 -16.46
CA ASN A 8 7.19 -0.21 -17.52
C ASN A 8 6.52 1.08 -17.01
N PHE A 9 5.48 0.94 -16.18
CA PHE A 9 4.80 2.07 -15.56
C PHE A 9 5.74 2.87 -14.65
N LEU A 10 6.51 2.20 -13.80
CA LEU A 10 7.46 2.84 -12.89
C LEU A 10 8.61 3.54 -13.65
N TYR A 11 9.14 2.93 -14.71
CA TYR A 11 10.11 3.59 -15.60
C TYR A 11 9.52 4.86 -16.21
N LYS A 12 8.25 4.83 -16.61
CA LYS A 12 7.60 6.01 -17.17
C LYS A 12 7.35 7.11 -16.14
N LEU A 13 7.09 6.75 -14.89
CA LEU A 13 7.04 7.70 -13.78
C LEU A 13 8.40 8.38 -13.58
N GLU A 14 9.49 7.61 -13.54
CA GLU A 14 10.85 8.15 -13.42
C GLU A 14 11.18 9.14 -14.55
N GLU A 15 10.86 8.80 -15.80
CA GLU A 15 11.03 9.71 -16.93
C GLU A 15 10.25 11.02 -16.74
N GLY A 16 8.99 10.93 -16.30
CA GLY A 16 8.16 12.12 -16.09
C GLY A 16 8.65 13.01 -14.96
N TYR A 17 9.06 12.44 -13.83
CA TYR A 17 9.68 13.20 -12.73
C TYR A 17 11.03 13.82 -13.13
N SER A 18 11.75 13.21 -14.06
CA SER A 18 13.06 13.69 -14.54
C SER A 18 12.95 14.75 -15.64
N LYS A 19 11.78 14.90 -16.27
CA LYS A 19 11.53 15.76 -17.45
C LYS A 19 12.06 17.18 -17.32
N TRP A 20 11.91 17.79 -16.14
CA TRP A 20 12.29 19.18 -15.90
C TRP A 20 13.53 19.34 -14.99
N ALA A 21 14.17 18.22 -14.61
CA ALA A 21 15.33 18.20 -13.71
C ALA A 21 15.13 19.07 -12.44
N ASN A 22 13.96 18.95 -11.81
CA ASN A 22 13.61 19.76 -10.65
C ASN A 22 14.50 19.43 -9.45
N PRO A 23 14.96 20.43 -8.67
CA PRO A 23 15.73 20.19 -7.46
C PRO A 23 14.90 19.55 -6.32
N TYR A 24 13.58 19.71 -6.32
CA TYR A 24 12.69 19.21 -5.26
C TYR A 24 11.57 18.28 -5.77
N HIS A 25 10.67 18.77 -6.64
CA HIS A 25 9.58 17.98 -7.21
C HIS A 25 10.08 16.96 -8.24
N ASN A 26 10.77 15.93 -7.74
CA ASN A 26 11.47 14.90 -8.49
C ASN A 26 11.10 13.51 -7.94
N LEU A 27 11.70 12.46 -8.50
CA LEU A 27 11.39 11.07 -8.15
C LEU A 27 11.64 10.77 -6.66
N VAL A 28 12.67 11.37 -6.06
CA VAL A 28 12.99 11.15 -4.64
C VAL A 28 11.88 11.70 -3.76
N HIS A 29 11.35 12.88 -4.07
CA HIS A 29 10.18 13.43 -3.38
C HIS A 29 8.94 12.54 -3.54
N GLY A 30 8.64 12.06 -4.75
CA GLY A 30 7.54 11.12 -4.98
C GLY A 30 7.68 9.82 -4.16
N ALA A 31 8.89 9.26 -4.11
CA ALA A 31 9.19 8.07 -3.33
C ALA A 31 9.09 8.31 -1.80
N ASP A 32 9.56 9.46 -1.31
CA ASP A 32 9.49 9.85 0.11
C ASP A 32 8.03 10.00 0.57
N VAL A 33 7.19 10.65 -0.24
CA VAL A 33 5.75 10.78 0.06
C VAL A 33 5.08 9.40 0.07
N ALA A 34 5.37 8.54 -0.91
CA ALA A 34 4.81 7.18 -0.96
C ALA A 34 5.23 6.32 0.24
N GLN A 35 6.51 6.38 0.61
CA GLN A 35 7.05 5.69 1.78
C GLN A 35 6.42 6.23 3.08
N THR A 36 6.27 7.54 3.20
CA THR A 36 5.65 8.18 4.36
C THR A 36 4.18 7.78 4.50
N CYS A 37 3.42 7.77 3.40
CA CYS A 37 2.04 7.29 3.39
C CYS A 37 1.96 5.82 3.83
N HIS A 38 2.81 4.96 3.29
CA HIS A 38 2.90 3.56 3.71
C HIS A 38 3.24 3.45 5.20
N PHE A 39 4.26 4.16 5.68
CA PHE A 39 4.68 4.14 7.08
C PHE A 39 3.55 4.60 8.02
N ILE A 40 2.82 5.66 7.66
CA ILE A 40 1.69 6.14 8.46
C ILE A 40 0.58 5.09 8.50
N MET A 41 0.26 4.44 7.38
CA MET A 41 -0.74 3.36 7.34
C MET A 41 -0.30 2.13 8.14
N SER A 42 0.98 1.77 8.13
CA SER A 42 1.51 0.61 8.87
C SER A 42 1.80 0.87 10.35
N SER A 43 2.14 2.10 10.73
CA SER A 43 2.54 2.43 12.11
C SER A 43 1.37 2.97 12.94
N SER A 44 0.39 3.56 12.26
CA SER A 44 -0.95 3.65 12.83
C SER A 44 -1.51 2.23 12.86
N LYS A 45 -2.36 1.86 13.82
CA LYS A 45 -3.04 0.54 13.88
C LYS A 45 -4.03 0.32 12.72
N LEU A 46 -3.69 0.74 11.50
CA LEU A 46 -4.47 0.60 10.27
C LEU A 46 -3.96 -0.59 9.43
N VAL A 47 -2.76 -1.14 9.74
CA VAL A 47 -2.24 -2.41 9.21
C VAL A 47 -1.35 -3.05 10.29
N ASP A 48 -1.84 -4.05 11.03
CA ASP A 48 -0.99 -4.82 11.96
C ASP A 48 -0.12 -5.81 11.16
N GLN A 49 1.19 -5.68 11.31
CA GLN A 49 2.18 -6.66 10.84
C GLN A 49 2.43 -7.68 11.96
N ASP A 50 1.72 -8.80 11.95
CA ASP A 50 2.21 -9.99 12.63
C ASP A 50 3.28 -10.62 11.73
N GLN A 51 4.55 -10.29 12.01
CA GLN A 51 5.69 -11.10 11.57
C GLN A 51 6.13 -11.98 12.73
N ASP A 52 6.10 -13.28 12.44
CA ASP A 52 6.69 -14.40 13.15
C ASP A 52 7.95 -14.05 13.97
N GLN A 53 7.89 -14.33 15.27
CA GLN A 53 9.08 -14.66 16.05
C GLN A 53 8.92 -16.10 16.57
N GLU A 54 9.21 -17.06 15.70
CA GLU A 54 9.78 -18.32 16.16
C GLU A 54 11.22 -18.04 16.61
N GLN A 55 11.49 -18.20 17.90
CA GLN A 55 12.83 -18.54 18.40
C GLN A 55 12.77 -19.03 19.86
N ASP A 56 12.83 -20.37 19.98
CA ASP A 56 13.61 -21.17 20.92
C ASP A 56 13.63 -20.80 22.41
N GLN A 57 13.09 -21.71 23.23
CA GLN A 57 13.80 -22.36 24.34
C GLN A 57 12.94 -23.45 25.00
N ASP A 58 12.96 -24.67 24.48
CA ASP A 58 12.73 -25.85 25.31
C ASP A 58 14.07 -26.50 25.58
N GLN A 59 14.55 -26.30 26.82
CA GLN A 59 15.72 -26.97 27.36
C GLN A 59 15.35 -28.40 27.71
N ASP A 60 16.20 -29.32 27.26
CA ASP A 60 16.21 -30.74 27.56
C ASP A 60 15.88 -31.04 29.04
N GLN A 61 14.82 -31.80 29.28
CA GLN A 61 14.64 -32.53 30.54
C GLN A 61 14.92 -34.00 30.29
N ASP A 62 16.13 -34.39 30.68
CA ASP A 62 16.54 -35.78 30.79
C ASP A 62 15.64 -36.54 31.79
N GLN A 63 15.31 -37.74 31.37
CA GLN A 63 14.43 -38.70 32.01
C GLN A 63 15.05 -39.26 33.29
N ASP A 64 14.28 -39.32 34.37
CA ASP A 64 14.45 -40.34 35.40
C ASP A 64 13.09 -41.02 35.64
N GLN A 65 13.11 -42.34 35.43
CA GLN A 65 11.99 -43.26 35.62
C GLN A 65 11.82 -43.53 37.12
N ASP A 66 10.57 -43.58 37.61
CA ASP A 66 10.15 -44.66 38.51
C ASP A 66 8.64 -44.64 38.83
N GLN A 67 8.08 -45.85 38.72
CA GLN A 67 7.02 -46.48 39.55
C GLN A 67 5.52 -46.19 39.32
N ASP A 68 4.89 -47.26 38.83
CA ASP A 68 3.70 -47.94 39.36
C ASP A 68 2.29 -47.33 39.26
N GLN A 69 1.50 -48.03 38.42
CA GLN A 69 0.17 -48.61 38.66
C GLN A 69 -1.09 -47.73 38.72
N ASP A 70 -2.03 -48.24 37.92
CA ASP A 70 -3.48 -48.31 38.09
C ASP A 70 -4.39 -47.36 37.31
N GLN A 71 -5.41 -48.05 36.77
CA GLN A 71 -6.47 -47.64 35.87
C GLN A 71 -7.38 -46.61 36.53
N ASP A 72 -7.88 -45.65 35.76
CA ASP A 72 -9.32 -45.50 35.54
C ASP A 72 -9.61 -44.53 34.39
N GLN A 73 -10.54 -44.95 33.55
CA GLN A 73 -11.15 -44.15 32.50
C GLN A 73 -12.13 -43.19 33.16
N GLU A 74 -12.12 -41.91 32.80
CA GLU A 74 -13.37 -41.14 32.71
C GLU A 74 -13.24 -40.07 31.62
N GLN A 75 -14.20 -40.15 30.70
CA GLN A 75 -14.41 -39.29 29.54
C GLN A 75 -14.92 -37.95 30.03
N ASP A 76 -14.34 -36.85 29.53
CA ASP A 76 -15.02 -35.57 29.34
C ASP A 76 -14.11 -34.71 28.41
N GLN A 77 -14.09 -35.08 27.13
CA GLN A 77 -13.67 -34.17 26.06
C GLN A 77 -14.94 -33.78 25.33
N ASP A 78 -15.20 -32.46 25.22
CA ASP A 78 -15.91 -31.80 24.11
C ASP A 78 -16.68 -30.53 24.54
N GLN A 79 -16.07 -29.58 25.27
CA GLN A 79 -16.66 -28.22 25.41
C GLN A 79 -15.68 -27.03 25.33
N ASP A 80 -14.37 -27.23 25.17
CA ASP A 80 -13.41 -26.10 25.18
C ASP A 80 -12.86 -25.68 23.80
N GLN A 81 -13.18 -26.39 22.71
CA GLN A 81 -12.65 -26.05 21.37
C GLN A 81 -13.38 -24.90 20.66
N ASP A 82 -14.55 -24.48 21.14
CA ASP A 82 -15.29 -23.36 20.55
C ASP A 82 -14.77 -21.98 21.03
N GLN A 83 -14.12 -21.91 22.20
CA GLN A 83 -13.61 -20.64 22.74
C GLN A 83 -12.25 -20.24 22.16
N GLU A 84 -11.41 -21.21 21.76
CA GLU A 84 -10.14 -20.91 21.09
C GLU A 84 -10.37 -20.41 19.65
N GLN A 85 -11.34 -20.95 18.92
CA GLN A 85 -11.66 -20.44 17.58
C GLN A 85 -12.19 -19.01 17.63
N ASP A 86 -13.02 -18.67 18.63
CA ASP A 86 -13.49 -17.30 18.83
C ASP A 86 -12.34 -16.34 19.18
N GLN A 87 -11.32 -16.79 19.93
CA GLN A 87 -10.13 -15.98 20.22
C GLN A 87 -9.32 -15.68 18.95
N TYR A 88 -9.11 -16.67 18.07
CA TYR A 88 -8.44 -16.45 16.78
C TYR A 88 -9.30 -15.62 15.80
N HIS A 89 -10.62 -15.70 15.90
CA HIS A 89 -11.54 -14.88 15.09
C HIS A 89 -11.66 -13.44 15.61
N LEU A 90 -11.52 -13.23 16.92
CA LEU A 90 -11.42 -11.92 17.58
C LEU A 90 -10.06 -11.26 17.35
N LEU A 91 -8.98 -12.03 17.25
CA LEU A 91 -7.66 -11.54 16.85
C LEU A 91 -7.61 -11.18 15.35
N ARG A 92 -8.42 -11.82 14.49
CA ARG A 92 -8.63 -11.34 13.10
C ARG A 92 -9.45 -10.04 13.02
N THR A 93 -9.98 -9.54 14.14
CA THR A 93 -10.69 -8.27 14.21
C THR A 93 -9.74 -7.11 14.60
N TYR A 94 -8.47 -7.16 14.21
CA TYR A 94 -7.65 -5.95 14.09
C TYR A 94 -8.04 -5.25 12.78
N GLN A 95 -8.96 -4.28 12.89
CA GLN A 95 -9.52 -3.58 11.74
C GLN A 95 -8.42 -2.90 10.90
N ASN A 96 -8.17 -3.38 9.69
CA ASN A 96 -7.64 -2.52 8.64
C ASN A 96 -8.73 -1.47 8.36
N TRP A 97 -8.50 -0.22 8.72
CA TRP A 97 -9.45 0.88 8.49
C TRP A 97 -9.62 1.21 7.01
N LEU A 98 -8.67 0.74 6.19
CA LEU A 98 -8.65 0.86 4.76
C LEU A 98 -8.67 -0.54 4.15
N THR A 99 -9.45 -0.71 3.10
CA THR A 99 -9.41 -1.88 2.24
C THR A 99 -8.09 -1.96 1.46
N ASP A 100 -7.73 -3.14 0.97
CA ASP A 100 -6.55 -3.32 0.12
C ASP A 100 -6.56 -2.39 -1.10
N LEU A 101 -7.75 -2.13 -1.66
CA LEU A 101 -7.94 -1.21 -2.78
C LEU A 101 -7.65 0.25 -2.37
N GLU A 102 -8.10 0.69 -1.18
CA GLU A 102 -7.82 2.03 -0.66
C GLU A 102 -6.34 2.22 -0.32
N ILE A 103 -5.68 1.20 0.23
CA ILE A 103 -4.23 1.21 0.47
C ILE A 103 -3.49 1.32 -0.86
N PHE A 104 -3.85 0.49 -1.85
CA PHE A 104 -3.27 0.52 -3.18
C PHE A 104 -3.47 1.89 -3.85
N ALA A 105 -4.69 2.42 -3.84
CA ALA A 105 -5.02 3.73 -4.40
C ALA A 105 -4.22 4.85 -3.73
N THR A 106 -4.03 4.78 -2.40
CA THR A 106 -3.25 5.76 -1.64
C THR A 106 -1.77 5.74 -2.05
N ILE A 107 -1.17 4.55 -2.16
CA ILE A 107 0.24 4.42 -2.59
C ILE A 107 0.40 4.90 -4.04
N VAL A 108 -0.50 4.52 -4.95
CA VAL A 108 -0.46 4.99 -6.34
C VAL A 108 -0.65 6.51 -6.42
N ALA A 109 -1.61 7.08 -5.67
CA ALA A 109 -1.81 8.52 -5.63
C ALA A 109 -0.56 9.27 -5.16
N ALA A 110 0.10 8.79 -4.09
CA ALA A 110 1.34 9.35 -3.59
C ALA A 110 2.47 9.30 -4.63
N LEU A 111 2.63 8.16 -5.33
CA LEU A 111 3.65 7.98 -6.36
C LEU A 111 3.47 8.90 -7.57
N VAL A 112 2.24 9.33 -7.86
CA VAL A 112 1.94 10.08 -9.10
C VAL A 112 1.57 11.55 -8.87
N HIS A 113 1.48 11.99 -7.61
CA HIS A 113 0.88 13.29 -7.25
C HIS A 113 1.58 14.50 -7.88
N ASP A 114 2.86 14.37 -8.22
CA ASP A 114 3.73 15.42 -8.79
C ASP A 114 4.30 15.02 -10.17
N TYR A 115 3.67 14.07 -10.86
CA TYR A 115 4.14 13.56 -12.15
C TYR A 115 4.32 14.69 -13.19
N GLU A 116 5.52 14.81 -13.78
CA GLU A 116 5.88 15.87 -14.73
C GLU A 116 5.76 17.32 -14.21
N HIS A 117 5.89 17.54 -12.90
CA HIS A 117 5.90 18.88 -12.29
C HIS A 117 6.90 19.82 -12.98
N THR A 118 6.51 21.07 -13.25
CA THR A 118 7.32 22.02 -14.05
C THR A 118 8.39 22.77 -13.25
N GLY A 119 8.45 22.51 -11.94
CA GLY A 119 9.30 23.24 -11.00
C GLY A 119 8.81 24.66 -10.69
N THR A 120 7.60 25.00 -11.15
CA THR A 120 6.95 26.30 -10.89
C THR A 120 5.61 26.08 -10.17
N THR A 121 5.01 27.15 -9.66
CA THR A 121 3.76 27.05 -8.89
C THR A 121 2.53 27.26 -9.77
N ASN A 122 1.35 26.85 -9.28
CA ASN A 122 0.08 27.19 -9.91
C ASN A 122 -0.05 28.70 -10.19
N SER A 123 0.36 29.56 -9.25
CA SER A 123 0.36 31.01 -9.43
C SER A 123 1.23 31.47 -10.60
N PHE A 124 2.39 30.83 -10.83
CA PHE A 124 3.22 31.12 -12.00
C PHE A 124 2.47 30.79 -13.29
N HIS A 125 1.87 29.60 -13.37
CA HIS A 125 1.09 29.16 -14.53
C HIS A 125 -0.09 30.09 -14.84
N VAL A 126 -0.83 30.53 -13.82
CA VAL A 126 -1.96 31.46 -13.95
C VAL A 126 -1.47 32.85 -14.38
N ASN A 127 -0.47 33.40 -13.69
CA ASN A 127 0.02 34.76 -13.97
C ASN A 127 0.71 34.88 -15.34
N THR A 128 1.26 33.79 -15.86
CA THR A 128 1.90 33.76 -17.19
C THR A 128 0.92 33.39 -18.31
N GLY A 129 -0.33 33.00 -17.98
CA GLY A 129 -1.30 32.55 -18.97
C GLY A 129 -0.87 31.29 -19.71
N SER A 130 -0.19 30.36 -19.01
CA SER A 130 0.30 29.12 -19.61
C SER A 130 -0.84 28.26 -20.18
N ASP A 131 -0.53 27.39 -21.14
CA ASP A 131 -1.51 26.48 -21.75
C ASP A 131 -2.22 25.59 -20.72
N LEU A 132 -1.51 25.15 -19.67
CA LEU A 132 -2.11 24.37 -18.58
C LEU A 132 -3.10 25.20 -17.78
N ALA A 133 -2.81 26.47 -17.49
CA ALA A 133 -3.72 27.35 -16.78
C ALA A 133 -5.00 27.60 -17.58
N LEU A 134 -4.87 27.79 -18.89
CA LEU A 134 -6.01 27.90 -19.81
C LEU A 134 -6.83 26.59 -19.85
N LEU A 135 -6.17 25.44 -19.94
CA LEU A 135 -6.83 24.13 -20.01
C LEU A 135 -7.63 23.82 -18.72
N TYR A 136 -7.05 24.13 -17.56
CA TYR A 136 -7.66 23.85 -16.25
C TYR A 136 -8.38 25.05 -15.63
N ASN A 137 -8.61 26.11 -16.41
CA ASN A 137 -9.34 27.32 -15.99
C ASN A 137 -8.84 27.87 -14.64
N ASP A 138 -7.51 27.97 -14.50
CA ASP A 138 -6.80 28.47 -13.31
C ASP A 138 -7.03 27.69 -12.00
N LYS A 139 -7.67 26.51 -12.04
CA LYS A 139 -8.01 25.72 -10.85
C LYS A 139 -7.14 24.49 -10.72
N GLY A 140 -6.35 24.42 -9.65
CA GLY A 140 -5.48 23.27 -9.34
C GLY A 140 -4.72 22.81 -10.59
N VAL A 141 -4.04 23.77 -11.25
CA VAL A 141 -3.55 23.61 -12.62
C VAL A 141 -2.60 22.42 -12.74
N LEU A 142 -1.65 22.33 -11.81
CA LEU A 142 -0.68 21.26 -11.74
C LEU A 142 -1.32 19.97 -11.21
N GLU A 143 -2.13 20.03 -10.16
CA GLU A 143 -2.76 18.85 -9.56
C GLU A 143 -3.69 18.13 -10.55
N ASN A 144 -4.49 18.88 -11.31
CA ASN A 144 -5.30 18.31 -12.39
C ASN A 144 -4.45 17.77 -13.54
N TYR A 145 -3.31 18.42 -13.83
CA TYR A 145 -2.38 17.95 -14.84
C TYR A 145 -1.77 16.59 -14.47
N HIS A 146 -1.22 16.45 -13.26
CA HIS A 146 -0.56 15.23 -12.78
C HIS A 146 -1.50 14.02 -12.91
N VAL A 147 -2.71 14.13 -12.37
CA VAL A 147 -3.73 13.06 -12.44
C VAL A 147 -4.13 12.77 -13.88
N SER A 148 -4.45 13.80 -14.68
CA SER A 148 -4.85 13.64 -16.09
C SER A 148 -3.76 12.96 -16.93
N ALA A 149 -2.50 13.36 -16.76
CA ALA A 149 -1.37 12.82 -17.50
C ALA A 149 -1.14 11.34 -17.17
N VAL A 150 -1.22 10.96 -15.90
CA VAL A 150 -1.09 9.56 -15.46
C VAL A 150 -2.27 8.72 -15.95
N PHE A 151 -3.50 9.20 -15.85
CA PHE A 151 -4.65 8.46 -16.38
C PHE A 151 -4.60 8.30 -17.90
N ARG A 152 -4.01 9.27 -18.63
CA ARG A 152 -3.71 9.09 -20.06
C ARG A 152 -2.68 7.99 -20.29
N LEU A 153 -1.63 7.93 -19.48
CA LEU A 153 -0.62 6.88 -19.55
C LEU A 153 -1.22 5.48 -19.31
N LEU A 154 -2.09 5.37 -18.29
CA LEU A 154 -2.79 4.13 -17.95
C LEU A 154 -3.77 3.62 -19.04
N ARG A 155 -4.00 4.39 -20.12
CA ARG A 155 -4.76 3.91 -21.28
C ARG A 155 -3.95 3.02 -22.21
N GLU A 156 -2.63 3.04 -22.11
CA GLU A 156 -1.75 2.19 -22.89
C GLU A 156 -1.54 0.86 -22.15
N GLU A 157 -1.72 -0.27 -22.84
CA GLU A 157 -1.71 -1.60 -22.22
C GLU A 157 -0.39 -1.91 -21.50
N ASP A 158 0.73 -1.43 -22.03
CA ASP A 158 2.06 -1.64 -21.48
C ASP A 158 2.31 -0.93 -20.13
N TYR A 159 1.45 0.03 -19.76
CA TYR A 159 1.55 0.81 -18.52
C TYR A 159 0.33 0.65 -17.60
N ASN A 160 -0.71 -0.05 -18.04
CA ASN A 160 -1.97 -0.13 -17.31
C ASN A 160 -1.90 -1.13 -16.14
N ILE A 161 -1.43 -0.65 -14.99
CA ILE A 161 -1.36 -1.43 -13.74
C ILE A 161 -2.75 -1.76 -13.15
N LEU A 162 -3.83 -1.20 -13.70
CA LEU A 162 -5.20 -1.33 -13.21
C LEU A 162 -6.03 -2.39 -13.96
N THR A 163 -5.42 -3.10 -14.92
CA THR A 163 -6.11 -4.11 -15.76
C THR A 163 -6.80 -5.25 -15.00
N GLY A 164 -6.38 -5.52 -13.76
CA GLY A 164 -6.99 -6.56 -12.93
C GLY A 164 -8.24 -6.12 -12.14
N LEU A 165 -8.57 -4.83 -12.14
CA LEU A 165 -9.71 -4.31 -11.40
C LEU A 165 -11.02 -4.53 -12.15
N SER A 166 -12.08 -4.87 -11.42
CA SER A 166 -13.44 -4.82 -11.94
C SER A 166 -13.86 -3.38 -12.24
N ARG A 167 -14.96 -3.22 -12.98
CA ARG A 167 -15.48 -1.89 -13.32
C ARG A 167 -15.86 -1.06 -12.10
N GLU A 168 -16.32 -1.71 -11.02
CA GLU A 168 -16.71 -1.00 -9.80
C GLU A 168 -15.50 -0.67 -8.91
N GLU A 169 -14.46 -1.50 -8.90
CA GLU A 169 -13.19 -1.18 -8.21
C GLU A 169 -12.38 -0.10 -8.94
N TYR A 170 -12.50 -0.01 -10.27
CA TYR A 170 -11.83 1.03 -11.07
C TYR A 170 -12.46 2.42 -10.90
N LYS A 171 -13.76 2.48 -10.60
CA LYS A 171 -14.52 3.75 -10.48
C LYS A 171 -14.26 4.43 -9.15
#